data_AF-A0A976QX34-F1
#
_entry.id   AF-A0A976QX34-F1
#
_cell.length_a   1.000
_cell.length_b   1.000
_cell.length_c   1.000
_cell.angle_alpha   90.00
_cell.angle_beta   90.00
_cell.angle_gamma   90.00
#
_symmetry.space_group_name_H-M   'P 1'
#
loop_
_entity.id
_entity.type
_entity.pdbx_description
1 polymer ?
#
loop_
_entity_poly.entity_id
_entity_poly.type
_entity_poly.pdbx_seq_one_letter_code
_entity_poly.pdbx_strand_id
1 'polypeptide(L)'
;MGNSKSGLHINFSNKSGNEEVPEYYTIKISNKPYEQGRNYIKVTYKIDYHIKIPVIGFHCFYAGHFYLFIGNKDEYVFTHSPYYSTDVVKLIDVYFSVLNPDEPLLVTLHTTEPKKYNYVYRTFKRIATFHFNDMRTHESREPLNKHLIGELSNLSNGVFFYTSTGRSTDLKRIPKESDKRDYVGMEEKFHRVIYTCTGNNRSSNLYIDKLFPKRKVSGFSSLDSQKFDGLLVYYNNDDPVLIEFIEGLGTRYQYVEKDSTNWHKVEVLYTDDSSLITELDKLVP
;
A
#
# COMPACT_ATOMS: atom_id res chain seq x y z
N MET A 1 23.83 -22.46 24.51
CA MET A 1 24.13 -21.06 24.12
C MET A 1 23.33 -20.76 22.85
N GLY A 2 22.55 -19.69 22.88
CA GLY A 2 21.33 -19.48 22.08
C GLY A 2 21.56 -19.28 20.59
N ASN A 3 20.74 -19.94 19.78
CA ASN A 3 20.97 -20.21 18.36
C ASN A 3 19.90 -19.58 17.44
N SER A 4 19.35 -18.39 17.73
CA SER A 4 18.13 -17.95 17.03
C SER A 4 17.93 -16.46 16.71
N LYS A 5 18.96 -15.60 16.63
CA LYS A 5 18.73 -14.15 16.34
C LYS A 5 19.73 -13.45 15.42
N SER A 6 20.46 -14.16 14.57
CA SER A 6 21.44 -13.52 13.66
C SER A 6 20.86 -12.98 12.35
N GLY A 7 19.53 -12.97 12.18
CA GLY A 7 18.86 -12.49 10.97
C GLY A 7 18.18 -11.13 11.18
N LEU A 8 18.13 -10.32 10.13
CA LEU A 8 17.31 -9.11 10.07
C LEU A 8 15.85 -9.51 9.81
N HIS A 9 14.91 -9.06 10.63
CA HIS A 9 13.49 -9.38 10.47
C HIS A 9 12.72 -8.11 10.10
N ILE A 10 12.07 -8.09 8.94
CA ILE A 10 11.33 -6.92 8.47
C ILE A 10 9.87 -7.30 8.29
N ASN A 11 8.98 -6.67 9.07
CA ASN A 11 7.54 -6.83 8.92
C ASN A 11 6.98 -5.72 8.04
N PHE A 12 6.46 -6.07 6.86
CA PHE A 12 5.88 -5.10 5.92
C PHE A 12 4.58 -4.45 6.40
N SER A 13 3.97 -4.99 7.46
CA SER A 13 2.83 -4.34 8.12
C SER A 13 3.25 -3.10 8.93
N ASN A 14 4.52 -3.00 9.34
CA ASN A 14 5.03 -1.83 10.06
C ASN A 14 5.39 -0.75 9.05
N LYS A 15 4.55 0.29 8.90
CA LYS A 15 4.74 1.34 7.89
C LYS A 15 5.46 2.59 8.38
N SER A 16 5.74 2.68 9.68
CA SER A 16 6.46 3.79 10.30
C SER A 16 7.11 3.34 11.60
N GLY A 17 8.10 4.10 12.07
CA GLY A 17 8.75 3.87 13.35
C GLY A 17 10.22 3.49 13.21
N ASN A 18 10.78 2.93 14.29
CA ASN A 18 12.15 2.47 14.31
C ASN A 18 12.21 1.13 15.06
N GLU A 19 13.07 0.23 14.60
CA GLU A 19 13.39 -1.02 15.28
C GLU A 19 14.90 -1.09 15.50
N GLU A 20 15.33 -1.55 16.66
CA GLU A 20 16.74 -1.67 16.98
C GLU A 20 17.04 -3.04 17.58
N VAL A 21 18.11 -3.66 17.08
CA VAL A 21 18.78 -4.78 17.72
C VAL A 21 20.21 -4.33 17.98
N PRO A 22 20.53 -3.89 19.22
CA PRO A 22 21.71 -3.08 19.52
C PRO A 22 23.05 -3.61 18.99
N GLU A 23 23.22 -4.93 18.96
CA GLU A 23 24.46 -5.56 18.49
C GLU A 23 24.55 -5.73 16.97
N TYR A 24 23.43 -5.61 16.25
CA TYR A 24 23.33 -6.03 14.85
C TYR A 24 22.93 -4.90 13.90
N TYR A 25 21.80 -4.22 14.15
CA TYR A 25 21.27 -3.22 13.23
C TYR A 25 20.23 -2.29 13.86
N THR A 26 20.02 -1.16 13.20
CA THR A 26 18.85 -0.28 13.36
C THR A 26 18.07 -0.25 12.04
N ILE A 27 16.74 -0.30 12.11
CA ILE A 27 15.82 -0.09 11.00
C ILE A 27 15.06 1.21 11.24
N LYS A 28 15.13 2.14 10.28
CA LYS A 28 14.27 3.32 10.25
C LYS A 28 13.20 3.13 9.19
N ILE A 29 11.94 3.22 9.61
CA ILE A 29 10.78 2.97 8.78
C ILE A 29 10.05 4.29 8.56
N SER A 30 9.89 4.66 7.30
CA SER A 30 9.08 5.81 6.92
C SER A 30 8.17 5.47 5.76
N ASN A 31 7.09 6.21 5.61
CA ASN A 31 6.23 6.09 4.44
C ASN A 31 5.87 7.49 3.92
N LYS A 32 5.55 7.54 2.63
CA LYS A 32 5.05 8.74 1.95
C LYS A 32 4.29 8.35 0.68
N PRO A 33 3.45 9.24 0.13
CA PRO A 33 2.94 9.08 -1.23
C PRO A 33 4.10 8.86 -2.20
N TYR A 34 3.88 7.95 -3.15
CA TYR A 34 4.86 7.69 -4.18
C TYR A 34 4.96 8.90 -5.12
N GLU A 35 6.19 9.36 -5.36
CA GLU A 35 6.45 10.65 -6.00
C GLU A 35 5.94 10.74 -7.43
N GLN A 36 5.85 9.60 -8.14
CA GLN A 36 5.34 9.54 -9.52
C GLN A 36 3.85 9.16 -9.58
N GLY A 37 3.20 8.94 -8.44
CA GLY A 37 1.82 8.50 -8.38
C GLY A 37 1.24 8.47 -6.97
N ARG A 38 0.46 9.49 -6.63
CA ARG A 38 -0.17 9.64 -5.30
C ARG A 38 -1.17 8.52 -4.94
N ASN A 39 -1.59 7.67 -5.87
CA ASN A 39 -2.46 6.52 -5.58
C ASN A 39 -1.69 5.32 -4.99
N TYR A 40 -0.38 5.49 -4.77
CA TYR A 40 0.50 4.49 -4.20
C TYR A 40 1.27 5.09 -3.03
N ILE A 41 1.57 4.25 -2.05
CA ILE A 41 2.37 4.58 -0.88
C ILE A 41 3.68 3.83 -1.01
N LYS A 42 4.80 4.54 -0.83
CA LYS A 42 6.12 3.94 -0.70
C LYS A 42 6.50 3.91 0.77
N VAL A 43 6.72 2.71 1.30
CA VAL A 43 7.26 2.48 2.63
C VAL A 43 8.74 2.12 2.48
N THR A 44 9.60 2.88 3.11
CA THR A 44 11.05 2.72 3.04
C THR A 44 11.58 2.19 4.37
N TYR A 45 12.28 1.06 4.33
CA TYR A 45 13.02 0.47 5.44
C TYR A 45 14.50 0.72 5.21
N LYS A 46 15.07 1.69 5.93
CA LYS A 46 16.50 1.97 5.89
C LYS A 46 17.21 1.16 6.98
N ILE A 47 18.22 0.40 6.59
CA ILE A 47 18.91 -0.55 7.47
C ILE A 47 20.33 -0.06 7.72
N ASP A 48 20.60 0.32 8.96
CA ASP A 48 21.91 0.74 9.45
C ASP A 48 22.53 -0.42 10.25
N TYR A 49 23.51 -1.13 9.67
CA TYR A 49 24.16 -2.28 10.31
C TYR A 49 25.26 -1.81 11.26
N HIS A 50 25.27 -2.35 12.49
CA HIS A 50 26.26 -2.04 13.52
C HIS A 50 27.50 -2.95 13.43
N ILE A 51 27.34 -4.10 12.78
CA ILE A 51 28.40 -5.09 12.55
C ILE A 51 29.21 -4.79 11.30
N LYS A 52 30.49 -5.18 11.34
CA LYS A 52 31.38 -5.10 10.19
C LYS A 52 30.96 -6.15 9.15
N ILE A 53 30.58 -5.67 7.97
CA ILE A 53 30.27 -6.54 6.83
C ILE A 53 31.59 -6.99 6.17
N PRO A 54 31.88 -8.30 6.11
CA PRO A 54 33.05 -8.82 5.41
C PRO A 54 32.85 -8.71 3.89
N VAL A 55 33.96 -8.66 3.14
CA VAL A 55 33.93 -8.43 1.69
C VAL A 55 33.26 -9.59 0.92
N ILE A 56 33.47 -10.83 1.38
CA ILE A 56 32.98 -12.04 0.71
C ILE A 56 32.84 -13.20 1.71
N GLY A 57 31.95 -14.13 1.38
CA GLY A 57 31.91 -15.48 1.93
C GLY A 57 30.85 -15.67 3.00
N PHE A 58 30.92 -16.81 3.69
CA PHE A 58 29.93 -17.23 4.69
C PHE A 58 29.70 -16.20 5.80
N HIS A 59 30.68 -15.34 6.10
CA HIS A 59 30.51 -14.30 7.10
C HIS A 59 29.57 -13.14 6.66
N CYS A 60 29.31 -12.96 5.35
CA CYS A 60 28.30 -12.02 4.86
C CYS A 60 26.89 -12.44 5.30
N PHE A 61 26.65 -13.74 5.47
CA PHE A 61 25.39 -14.29 5.98
C PHE A 61 25.02 -13.67 7.32
N TYR A 62 25.95 -13.64 8.28
CA TYR A 62 25.71 -13.06 9.61
C TYR A 62 25.53 -11.54 9.60
N ALA A 63 25.85 -10.88 8.48
CA ALA A 63 25.83 -9.43 8.34
C ALA A 63 24.76 -8.87 7.41
N GLY A 64 24.02 -9.72 6.70
CA GLY A 64 23.01 -9.27 5.74
C GLY A 64 21.95 -10.30 5.40
N HIS A 65 21.89 -11.41 6.14
CA HIS A 65 20.77 -12.34 6.04
C HIS A 65 19.51 -11.69 6.61
N PHE A 66 18.42 -11.74 5.86
CA PHE A 66 17.15 -11.19 6.32
C PHE A 66 15.95 -12.02 5.92
N TYR A 67 14.93 -11.92 6.78
CA TYR A 67 13.61 -12.51 6.65
C TYR A 67 12.57 -11.40 6.48
N LEU A 68 11.69 -11.54 5.50
CA LEU A 68 10.57 -10.61 5.29
C LEU A 68 9.27 -11.27 5.71
N PHE A 69 8.40 -10.51 6.35
CA PHE A 69 7.11 -10.95 6.87
C PHE A 69 6.00 -10.00 6.42
N ILE A 70 4.78 -10.53 6.33
CA ILE A 70 3.57 -9.71 6.28
C ILE A 70 2.65 -10.16 7.40
N GLY A 71 2.31 -9.23 8.29
CA GLY A 71 1.43 -9.52 9.41
C GLY A 71 2.16 -10.30 10.51
N ASN A 72 1.74 -11.55 10.74
CA ASN A 72 2.22 -12.34 11.87
C ASN A 72 3.63 -12.88 11.63
N LYS A 73 4.49 -12.86 12.66
CA LYS A 73 5.95 -13.14 12.55
C LYS A 73 6.31 -14.62 12.39
N ASP A 74 5.32 -15.51 12.32
CA ASP A 74 5.53 -16.96 12.41
C ASP A 74 5.82 -17.63 11.06
N GLU A 75 5.46 -16.99 9.94
CA GLU A 75 5.82 -17.44 8.58
C GLU A 75 6.51 -16.30 7.84
N TYR A 76 7.82 -16.44 7.61
CA TYR A 76 8.51 -15.52 6.71
C TYR A 76 8.10 -15.84 5.28
N VAL A 77 7.90 -14.78 4.51
CA VAL A 77 7.48 -14.83 3.12
C VAL A 77 8.69 -14.93 2.18
N PHE A 78 9.88 -14.58 2.69
CA PHE A 78 11.10 -14.50 1.91
C PHE A 78 12.34 -14.51 2.80
N THR A 79 13.44 -15.06 2.28
CA THR A 79 14.75 -15.05 2.94
C THR A 79 15.86 -14.72 1.94
N HIS A 80 16.72 -13.75 2.25
CA HIS A 80 17.92 -13.41 1.47
C HIS A 80 19.19 -13.81 2.19
N SER A 81 20.16 -14.37 1.45
CA SER A 81 21.50 -14.69 1.97
C SER A 81 22.58 -14.10 1.06
N PRO A 82 23.17 -12.94 1.39
CA PRO A 82 24.20 -12.33 0.57
C PRO A 82 25.51 -13.12 0.66
N TYR A 83 26.20 -13.24 -0.48
CA TYR A 83 27.53 -13.87 -0.54
C TYR A 83 28.65 -12.83 -0.62
N TYR A 84 28.40 -11.70 -1.29
CA TYR A 84 29.33 -10.58 -1.40
C TYR A 84 28.82 -9.38 -0.58
N SER A 85 29.72 -8.55 -0.05
CA SER A 85 29.34 -7.31 0.64
C SER A 85 28.51 -6.38 -0.24
N THR A 86 28.74 -6.46 -1.55
CA THR A 86 28.04 -5.68 -2.58
C THR A 86 26.55 -6.00 -2.62
N ASP A 87 26.15 -7.22 -2.23
CA ASP A 87 24.78 -7.73 -2.28
C ASP A 87 24.02 -7.53 -0.96
N VAL A 88 24.68 -6.93 0.05
CA VAL A 88 24.03 -6.60 1.31
C VAL A 88 23.03 -5.47 1.07
N VAL A 89 21.78 -5.73 1.40
CA VAL A 89 20.67 -4.78 1.26
C VAL A 89 20.74 -3.73 2.37
N LYS A 90 20.75 -2.46 1.97
CA LYS A 90 20.79 -1.28 2.87
C LYS A 90 19.46 -0.56 2.96
N LEU A 91 18.62 -0.72 1.93
CA LEU A 91 17.33 -0.06 1.87
C LEU A 91 16.34 -0.96 1.13
N ILE A 92 15.12 -1.04 1.66
CA ILE A 92 14.00 -1.72 1.02
C ILE A 92 12.88 -0.71 0.80
N ASP A 93 12.44 -0.53 -0.44
CA ASP A 93 11.20 0.19 -0.73
C ASP A 93 10.09 -0.81 -1.02
N VAL A 94 8.97 -0.66 -0.33
CA VAL A 94 7.78 -1.49 -0.51
C VAL A 94 6.64 -0.59 -0.96
N TYR A 95 5.99 -0.97 -2.05
CA TYR A 95 4.94 -0.18 -2.67
C TYR A 95 3.58 -0.81 -2.42
N PHE A 96 2.65 -0.01 -1.93
CA PHE A 96 1.25 -0.39 -1.69
C PHE A 96 0.34 0.50 -2.54
N SER A 97 -0.83 -0.01 -2.93
CA SER A 97 -1.89 0.85 -3.45
C SER A 97 -2.74 1.37 -2.29
N VAL A 98 -3.25 2.60 -2.41
CA VAL A 98 -4.26 3.11 -1.48
C VAL A 98 -5.56 2.30 -1.50
N LEU A 99 -5.79 1.52 -2.56
CA LEU A 99 -6.94 0.62 -2.71
C LEU A 99 -6.68 -0.80 -2.17
N ASN A 100 -5.43 -1.12 -1.85
CA ASN A 100 -5.03 -2.39 -1.25
C ASN A 100 -3.89 -2.16 -0.25
N PRO A 101 -4.18 -1.50 0.89
CA PRO A 101 -3.14 -1.03 1.80
C PRO A 101 -2.42 -2.17 2.52
N ASP A 102 -3.01 -3.36 2.64
CA ASP A 102 -2.50 -4.43 3.50
C ASP A 102 -1.51 -5.37 2.79
N GLU A 103 -1.52 -5.41 1.46
CA GLU A 103 -0.67 -6.29 0.68
C GLU A 103 0.21 -5.48 -0.30
N PRO A 104 1.54 -5.66 -0.26
CA PRO A 104 2.45 -5.01 -1.19
C PRO A 104 2.16 -5.42 -2.64
N LEU A 105 2.44 -4.50 -3.55
CA LEU A 105 2.45 -4.76 -4.98
C LEU A 105 3.87 -5.09 -5.46
N LEU A 106 4.84 -4.37 -4.94
CA LEU A 106 6.22 -4.44 -5.40
C LEU A 106 7.19 -4.19 -4.25
N VAL A 107 8.29 -4.94 -4.24
CA VAL A 107 9.40 -4.79 -3.31
C VAL A 107 10.64 -4.43 -4.10
N THR A 108 11.35 -3.39 -3.69
CA THR A 108 12.62 -2.98 -4.27
C THR A 108 13.71 -3.17 -3.24
N LEU A 109 14.75 -3.93 -3.59
CA LEU A 109 15.95 -4.06 -2.78
C LEU A 109 17.04 -3.13 -3.33
N HIS A 110 17.66 -2.37 -2.44
CA HIS A 110 18.82 -1.53 -2.75
C HIS A 110 20.03 -2.05 -2.00
N THR A 111 21.07 -2.40 -2.74
CA THR A 111 22.26 -3.04 -2.19
C THR A 111 23.35 -2.02 -1.86
N THR A 112 24.51 -2.49 -1.40
CA THR A 112 25.65 -1.63 -1.01
C THR A 112 26.37 -1.07 -2.24
N GLU A 113 26.45 -1.84 -3.33
CA GLU A 113 26.61 -1.21 -4.65
C GLU A 113 25.27 -0.57 -5.03
N PRO A 114 25.24 0.57 -5.77
CA PRO A 114 24.01 1.28 -6.15
C PRO A 114 23.20 0.53 -7.22
N LYS A 115 23.01 -0.77 -7.03
CA LYS A 115 22.12 -1.64 -7.77
C LYS A 115 20.78 -1.68 -7.04
N LYS A 116 19.74 -1.57 -7.85
CA LYS A 116 18.35 -1.60 -7.43
C LYS A 116 17.72 -2.80 -8.12
N TYR A 117 17.03 -3.63 -7.35
CA TYR A 117 16.33 -4.80 -7.87
C TYR A 117 14.85 -4.71 -7.55
N ASN A 118 14.00 -4.72 -8.58
CA ASN A 118 12.55 -4.65 -8.41
C ASN A 118 11.96 -6.06 -8.46
N TYR A 119 11.04 -6.37 -7.55
CA TYR A 119 10.36 -7.65 -7.48
C TYR A 119 8.86 -7.48 -7.35
N VAL A 120 8.11 -8.07 -8.26
CA VAL A 120 6.65 -8.20 -8.16
C VAL A 120 6.32 -9.05 -6.94
N TYR A 121 5.59 -8.48 -5.97
CA TYR A 121 5.42 -9.08 -4.65
C TYR A 121 4.73 -10.46 -4.71
N ARG A 122 3.69 -10.62 -5.54
CA ARG A 122 2.97 -11.90 -5.68
C ARG A 122 3.85 -13.06 -6.17
N THR A 123 4.90 -12.76 -6.94
CA THR A 123 5.87 -13.74 -7.44
C THR A 123 6.95 -13.94 -6.40
N PHE A 124 7.44 -12.83 -5.85
CA PHE A 124 8.47 -12.79 -4.82
C PHE A 124 8.11 -13.62 -3.59
N LYS A 125 6.85 -13.51 -3.11
CA LYS A 125 6.34 -14.26 -1.96
C LYS A 125 6.26 -15.78 -2.14
N ARG A 126 6.40 -16.28 -3.37
CA ARG A 126 6.40 -17.72 -3.67
C ARG A 126 7.81 -18.32 -3.64
N ILE A 127 8.84 -17.49 -3.52
CA ILE A 127 10.23 -17.94 -3.51
C ILE A 127 10.65 -18.18 -2.05
N ALA A 128 10.66 -19.45 -1.64
CA ALA A 128 10.90 -19.83 -0.24
C ALA A 128 12.32 -19.51 0.26
N THR A 129 13.32 -19.50 -0.62
CA THR A 129 14.71 -19.16 -0.28
C THR A 129 15.36 -18.47 -1.47
N PHE A 130 16.01 -17.34 -1.21
CA PHE A 130 16.60 -16.49 -2.22
C PHE A 130 18.10 -16.36 -1.98
N HIS A 131 18.88 -16.92 -2.91
CA HIS A 131 20.33 -16.83 -2.91
C HIS A 131 20.79 -15.62 -3.71
N PHE A 132 22.06 -15.24 -3.56
CA PHE A 132 22.62 -14.09 -4.27
C PHE A 132 22.43 -14.15 -5.80
N ASN A 133 22.48 -15.35 -6.41
CA ASN A 133 22.22 -15.55 -7.84
C ASN A 133 20.78 -15.25 -8.25
N ASP A 134 19.84 -15.40 -7.32
CA ASP A 134 18.40 -15.21 -7.55
C ASP A 134 18.06 -13.72 -7.65
N MET A 135 18.89 -12.84 -7.07
CA MET A 135 18.71 -11.38 -7.12
C MET A 135 18.53 -10.87 -8.54
N ARG A 136 19.39 -11.33 -9.46
CA ARG A 136 19.32 -10.94 -10.88
C ARG A 136 18.31 -11.75 -11.67
N THR A 137 18.07 -13.00 -11.27
CA THR A 137 17.26 -13.95 -12.03
C THR A 137 15.77 -13.59 -11.98
N HIS A 138 15.30 -13.16 -10.81
CA HIS A 138 13.89 -12.80 -10.60
C HIS A 138 13.63 -11.30 -10.63
N GLU A 139 14.64 -10.49 -10.92
CA GLU A 139 14.47 -9.05 -11.07
C GLU A 139 13.52 -8.76 -12.23
N SER A 140 12.56 -7.89 -11.93
CA SER A 140 11.64 -7.38 -12.92
C SER A 140 12.31 -6.33 -13.79
N ARG A 141 12.25 -6.53 -15.11
CA ARG A 141 12.90 -5.65 -16.10
C ARG A 141 12.00 -4.52 -16.61
N GLU A 142 10.70 -4.53 -16.31
CA GLU A 142 9.84 -3.43 -16.74
C GLU A 142 9.98 -2.21 -15.81
N PRO A 143 9.64 -1.00 -16.30
CA PRO A 143 9.63 0.19 -15.47
C PRO A 143 8.69 0.01 -14.27
N LEU A 144 9.14 0.47 -13.10
CA LEU A 144 8.41 0.39 -11.82
C LEU A 144 6.93 0.80 -11.94
N ASN A 145 6.64 1.92 -12.60
CA ASN A 145 5.28 2.42 -12.79
C ASN A 145 4.36 1.44 -13.53
N LYS A 146 4.89 0.76 -14.55
CA LYS A 146 4.14 -0.22 -15.32
C LYS A 146 3.79 -1.43 -14.45
N HIS A 147 4.71 -1.87 -13.59
CA HIS A 147 4.44 -2.92 -12.63
C HIS A 147 3.40 -2.52 -11.60
N LEU A 148 3.46 -1.31 -11.04
CA LEU A 148 2.49 -0.87 -10.05
C LEU A 148 1.05 -0.90 -10.60
N ILE A 149 0.85 -0.35 -11.80
CA ILE A 149 -0.46 -0.36 -12.47
C ILE A 149 -0.88 -1.80 -12.79
N GLY A 150 0.02 -2.60 -13.37
CA GLY A 150 -0.26 -3.98 -13.76
C GLY A 150 -0.61 -4.88 -12.56
N GLU A 151 0.11 -4.76 -11.46
CA GLU A 151 -0.14 -5.53 -10.24
C GLU A 151 -1.44 -5.09 -9.55
N LEU A 152 -1.76 -3.79 -9.52
CA LEU A 152 -3.07 -3.35 -9.05
C LEU A 152 -4.20 -3.92 -9.90
N SER A 153 -4.05 -3.90 -11.23
CA SER A 153 -5.04 -4.46 -12.18
C SER A 153 -5.22 -5.98 -12.02
N ASN A 154 -4.16 -6.70 -11.60
CA ASN A 154 -4.24 -8.13 -11.31
C ASN A 154 -4.99 -8.42 -10.00
N LEU A 155 -5.00 -7.49 -9.06
CA LEU A 155 -5.68 -7.63 -7.76
C LEU A 155 -7.12 -7.12 -7.80
N SER A 156 -7.37 -6.08 -8.59
CA SER A 156 -8.68 -5.46 -8.79
C SER A 156 -8.88 -5.17 -10.28
N ASN A 157 -9.94 -5.70 -10.87
CA ASN A 157 -10.34 -5.31 -12.23
C ASN A 157 -11.16 -4.01 -12.23
N GLY A 158 -11.15 -3.23 -11.14
CA GLY A 158 -11.84 -1.96 -11.03
C GLY A 158 -13.34 -2.07 -10.78
N VAL A 159 -13.96 -0.91 -10.66
CA VAL A 159 -15.35 -0.70 -10.26
C VAL A 159 -16.03 0.21 -11.28
N PHE A 160 -17.15 -0.24 -11.84
CA PHE A 160 -18.06 0.63 -12.58
C PHE A 160 -18.99 1.36 -11.61
N PHE A 161 -18.98 2.68 -11.65
CA PHE A 161 -19.82 3.51 -10.79
C PHE A 161 -21.14 3.86 -11.49
N TYR A 162 -22.26 3.73 -10.76
CA TYR A 162 -23.59 4.04 -11.25
C TYR A 162 -24.31 4.99 -10.29
N THR A 163 -24.89 6.05 -10.84
CA THR A 163 -25.70 7.04 -10.12
C THR A 163 -27.12 6.56 -9.85
N SER A 164 -27.51 5.42 -10.42
CA SER A 164 -28.76 4.72 -10.11
C SER A 164 -28.61 3.80 -8.90
N THR A 165 -29.73 3.31 -8.38
CA THR A 165 -29.76 2.27 -7.33
C THR A 165 -29.70 0.89 -7.95
N GLY A 166 -28.98 -0.05 -7.34
CA GLY A 166 -28.90 -1.39 -7.88
C GLY A 166 -28.14 -2.39 -7.02
N ARG A 167 -27.99 -3.60 -7.54
CA ARG A 167 -27.26 -4.66 -6.83
C ARG A 167 -25.78 -4.60 -7.16
N SER A 168 -24.97 -4.17 -6.19
CA SER A 168 -23.51 -4.30 -6.27
C SER A 168 -23.06 -5.76 -6.15
N THR A 169 -22.60 -6.33 -7.25
CA THR A 169 -22.00 -7.68 -7.31
C THR A 169 -20.48 -7.60 -7.23
N ASP A 170 -19.86 -8.56 -6.54
CA ASP A 170 -18.39 -8.72 -6.46
C ASP A 170 -17.63 -7.52 -5.89
N LEU A 171 -18.32 -6.59 -5.25
CA LEU A 171 -17.75 -5.39 -4.62
C LEU A 171 -17.07 -5.78 -3.30
N LYS A 172 -15.77 -5.50 -3.20
CA LYS A 172 -14.99 -5.60 -1.97
C LYS A 172 -15.04 -4.27 -1.21
N ARG A 173 -15.39 -4.33 0.07
CA ARG A 173 -15.27 -3.22 1.03
C ARG A 173 -14.09 -3.48 1.96
N ILE A 174 -13.29 -2.46 2.25
CA ILE A 174 -12.21 -2.50 3.25
C ILE A 174 -12.41 -1.32 4.22
N PRO A 175 -12.52 -1.54 5.54
CA PRO A 175 -12.62 -2.85 6.21
C PRO A 175 -13.82 -3.68 5.75
N LYS A 176 -13.74 -5.01 5.87
CA LYS A 176 -14.81 -5.92 5.43
C LYS A 176 -16.03 -5.78 6.32
N GLU A 177 -15.79 -5.73 7.63
CA GLU A 177 -16.81 -5.56 8.65
C GLU A 177 -17.20 -4.08 8.79
N SER A 178 -18.49 -3.82 8.97
CA SER A 178 -19.03 -2.45 9.03
C SER A 178 -18.73 -1.73 10.34
N ASP A 179 -18.53 -2.48 11.42
CA ASP A 179 -18.19 -2.01 12.77
C ASP A 179 -16.70 -1.68 12.92
N LYS A 180 -15.83 -2.28 12.10
CA LYS A 180 -14.42 -1.92 12.04
C LYS A 180 -14.22 -0.62 11.27
N ARG A 181 -13.56 0.35 11.92
CA ARG A 181 -13.19 1.65 11.35
C ARG A 181 -11.68 1.70 11.13
N ASP A 182 -11.28 2.02 9.90
CA ASP A 182 -9.88 2.31 9.55
C ASP A 182 -9.67 3.83 9.70
N TYR A 183 -9.28 4.24 10.91
CA TYR A 183 -9.16 5.66 11.25
C TYR A 183 -7.99 6.33 10.53
N VAL A 184 -8.20 7.60 10.15
CA VAL A 184 -7.16 8.46 9.59
C VAL A 184 -6.44 9.15 10.75
N GLY A 185 -5.13 8.92 10.87
CA GLY A 185 -4.33 9.41 11.99
C GLY A 185 -4.74 8.83 13.35
N MET A 186 -4.37 9.53 14.43
CA MET A 186 -4.54 9.04 15.81
C MET A 186 -5.84 9.48 16.49
N GLU A 187 -6.53 10.51 15.97
CA GLU A 187 -7.61 11.18 16.69
C GLU A 187 -9.00 10.51 16.57
N GLU A 188 -9.08 9.29 16.01
CA GLU A 188 -10.31 8.49 15.82
C GLU A 188 -11.55 9.26 15.30
N LYS A 189 -11.34 10.40 14.65
CA LYS A 189 -12.42 11.30 14.19
C LYS A 189 -12.91 10.94 12.81
N PHE A 190 -11.98 10.84 11.88
CA PHE A 190 -12.26 10.44 10.50
C PHE A 190 -11.85 8.99 10.29
N HIS A 191 -12.63 8.27 9.50
CA HIS A 191 -12.24 6.94 9.06
C HIS A 191 -12.45 6.80 7.56
N ARG A 192 -11.72 5.89 6.94
CA ARG A 192 -11.83 5.61 5.51
C ARG A 192 -12.48 4.27 5.24
N VAL A 193 -13.16 4.19 4.12
CA VAL A 193 -13.67 2.95 3.52
C VAL A 193 -13.22 2.90 2.08
N ILE A 194 -12.64 1.76 1.70
CA ILE A 194 -12.23 1.48 0.32
C ILE A 194 -13.28 0.60 -0.33
N TYR A 195 -13.72 0.99 -1.51
CA TYR A 195 -14.53 0.17 -2.40
C TYR A 195 -13.71 -0.26 -3.61
N THR A 196 -13.53 -1.57 -3.78
CA THR A 196 -12.74 -2.15 -4.86
C THR A 196 -13.36 -3.47 -5.33
N CYS A 197 -12.66 -4.23 -6.17
CA CYS A 197 -13.11 -5.49 -6.77
C CYS A 197 -12.31 -6.67 -6.19
N THR A 198 -12.92 -7.84 -6.05
CA THR A 198 -12.18 -9.10 -5.83
C THR A 198 -11.59 -9.59 -7.15
N GLY A 199 -10.27 -9.83 -7.20
CA GLY A 199 -9.46 -10.17 -8.40
C GLY A 199 -9.77 -11.46 -9.17
N ASN A 200 -11.04 -11.76 -9.43
CA ASN A 200 -11.49 -12.85 -10.29
C ASN A 200 -12.11 -12.28 -11.58
N ASN A 201 -11.27 -11.71 -12.46
CA ASN A 201 -11.54 -11.30 -13.85
C ASN A 201 -12.75 -10.37 -14.18
N ARG A 202 -13.66 -10.06 -13.25
CA ARG A 202 -14.83 -9.20 -13.52
C ARG A 202 -14.75 -7.92 -12.70
N SER A 203 -14.95 -6.78 -13.37
CA SER A 203 -15.20 -5.51 -12.68
C SER A 203 -16.46 -5.62 -11.83
N SER A 204 -16.50 -4.88 -10.73
CA SER A 204 -17.66 -4.83 -9.84
C SER A 204 -18.54 -3.63 -10.17
N ASN A 205 -19.84 -3.73 -9.90
CA ASN A 205 -20.74 -2.58 -9.99
C ASN A 205 -20.88 -1.92 -8.63
N LEU A 206 -20.63 -0.63 -8.54
CA LEU A 206 -20.91 0.19 -7.36
C LEU A 206 -22.05 1.16 -7.68
N TYR A 207 -23.19 0.90 -7.07
CA TYR A 207 -24.35 1.79 -7.17
C TYR A 207 -24.34 2.80 -6.03
N ILE A 208 -24.88 4.00 -6.29
CA ILE A 208 -24.80 5.14 -5.39
C ILE A 208 -25.45 4.87 -4.02
N ASP A 209 -26.44 3.98 -3.95
CA ASP A 209 -27.10 3.58 -2.70
C ASP A 209 -26.18 2.85 -1.72
N LYS A 210 -25.04 2.34 -2.17
CA LYS A 210 -24.00 1.81 -1.28
C LYS A 210 -23.25 2.90 -0.52
N LEU A 211 -23.13 4.07 -1.12
CA LEU A 211 -22.50 5.23 -0.48
C LEU A 211 -23.55 6.02 0.34
N PHE A 212 -24.80 6.04 -0.15
CA PHE A 212 -25.90 6.83 0.40
C PHE A 212 -27.20 6.02 0.54
N PRO A 213 -27.30 5.07 1.48
CA PRO A 213 -28.42 4.11 1.55
C PRO A 213 -29.78 4.74 1.87
N LYS A 214 -29.79 5.94 2.47
CA LYS A 214 -31.01 6.63 2.93
C LYS A 214 -31.21 8.01 2.29
N ARG A 215 -30.33 8.42 1.36
CA ARG A 215 -30.35 9.78 0.79
C ARG A 215 -30.38 9.69 -0.72
N LYS A 216 -31.25 10.49 -1.34
CA LYS A 216 -31.13 10.79 -2.77
C LYS A 216 -30.09 11.89 -2.91
N VAL A 217 -29.03 11.60 -3.64
CA VAL A 217 -27.95 12.56 -3.88
C VAL A 217 -27.76 12.81 -5.37
N SER A 218 -27.20 13.96 -5.71
CA SER A 218 -26.88 14.40 -7.07
C SER A 218 -25.44 14.92 -7.14
N GLY A 219 -24.97 15.25 -8.35
CA GLY A 219 -23.62 15.81 -8.56
C GLY A 219 -22.60 14.87 -9.20
N PHE A 220 -22.93 13.58 -9.34
CA PHE A 220 -22.04 12.56 -9.90
C PHE A 220 -22.37 12.14 -11.34
N SER A 221 -23.26 12.88 -12.03
CA SER A 221 -23.73 12.51 -13.38
C SER A 221 -22.59 12.36 -14.39
N SER A 222 -21.51 13.13 -14.25
CA SER A 222 -20.33 13.03 -15.11
C SER A 222 -19.53 11.74 -14.92
N LEU A 223 -19.76 11.00 -13.84
CA LEU A 223 -19.06 9.74 -13.52
C LEU A 223 -19.93 8.51 -13.77
N ASP A 224 -21.18 8.70 -14.21
CA ASP A 224 -22.11 7.59 -14.41
C ASP A 224 -21.58 6.62 -15.47
N SER A 225 -21.66 5.32 -15.14
CA SER A 225 -21.17 4.22 -15.97
C SER A 225 -19.66 4.25 -16.27
N GLN A 226 -18.88 5.08 -15.57
CA GLN A 226 -17.42 5.10 -15.70
C GLN A 226 -16.75 4.02 -14.86
N LYS A 227 -15.60 3.54 -15.34
CA LYS A 227 -14.75 2.57 -14.65
C LYS A 227 -13.61 3.27 -13.93
N PHE A 228 -13.41 2.90 -12.66
CA PHE A 228 -12.29 3.36 -11.82
C PHE A 228 -11.54 2.15 -11.26
N ASP A 229 -10.30 2.33 -10.79
CA ASP A 229 -9.57 1.25 -10.11
C ASP A 229 -10.21 0.89 -8.76
N GLY A 230 -10.85 1.88 -8.15
CA GLY A 230 -11.61 1.80 -6.91
C GLY A 230 -11.99 3.18 -6.40
N LEU A 231 -12.63 3.21 -5.23
CA LEU A 231 -13.00 4.43 -4.54
C LEU A 231 -12.47 4.43 -3.12
N LEU A 232 -12.10 5.62 -2.64
CA LEU A 232 -11.84 5.91 -1.24
C LEU A 232 -12.93 6.85 -0.74
N VAL A 233 -13.53 6.54 0.40
CA VAL A 233 -14.54 7.40 1.03
C VAL A 233 -14.11 7.67 2.45
N TYR A 234 -14.02 8.95 2.80
CA TYR A 234 -13.72 9.42 4.14
C TYR A 234 -15.00 9.82 4.82
N TYR A 235 -15.19 9.34 6.03
CA TYR A 235 -16.37 9.54 6.84
C TYR A 235 -16.01 10.27 8.14
N ASN A 236 -16.89 11.16 8.58
CA ASN A 236 -16.95 11.62 9.96
C ASN A 236 -18.16 10.94 10.60
N ASN A 237 -17.95 10.08 11.59
CA ASN A 237 -18.97 9.11 12.01
C ASN A 237 -19.52 8.35 10.80
N ASP A 238 -20.82 8.37 10.54
CA ASP A 238 -21.41 7.62 9.42
C ASP A 238 -21.72 8.51 8.19
N ASP A 239 -21.35 9.80 8.26
CA ASP A 239 -21.57 10.76 7.18
C ASP A 239 -20.34 10.86 6.27
N PRO A 240 -20.47 10.58 4.95
CA PRO A 240 -19.38 10.80 4.00
C PRO A 240 -19.02 12.28 3.92
N VAL A 241 -17.73 12.59 3.98
CA VAL A 241 -17.20 13.96 3.90
C VAL A 241 -16.46 14.19 2.58
N LEU A 242 -15.68 13.20 2.15
CA LEU A 242 -14.90 13.26 0.90
C LEU A 242 -14.99 11.90 0.20
N ILE A 243 -15.31 11.91 -1.09
CA ILE A 243 -15.28 10.73 -1.97
C ILE A 243 -14.20 10.95 -3.03
N GLU A 244 -13.28 10.00 -3.17
CA GLU A 244 -12.25 10.00 -4.19
C GLU A 244 -12.41 8.79 -5.13
N PHE A 245 -12.60 9.05 -6.40
CA PHE A 245 -12.55 8.04 -7.46
C PHE A 245 -11.12 7.93 -7.97
N ILE A 246 -10.53 6.74 -7.85
CA ILE A 246 -9.10 6.50 -8.05
C ILE A 246 -8.86 5.90 -9.44
N GLU A 247 -7.92 6.50 -10.18
CA GLU A 247 -7.55 6.05 -11.53
C GLU A 247 -6.03 6.17 -11.77
N GLY A 248 -5.43 5.08 -12.23
CA GLY A 248 -4.03 5.00 -12.62
C GLY A 248 -3.06 5.38 -11.49
N LEU A 249 -1.95 6.02 -11.85
CA LEU A 249 -0.87 6.35 -10.90
C LEU A 249 -1.25 7.46 -9.91
N GLY A 250 -1.99 8.48 -10.34
CA GLY A 250 -2.22 9.66 -9.51
C GLY A 250 -3.52 10.41 -9.75
N THR A 251 -4.35 9.98 -10.70
CA THR A 251 -5.62 10.65 -10.94
C THR A 251 -6.58 10.33 -9.81
N ARG A 252 -7.20 11.38 -9.27
CA ARG A 252 -8.29 11.27 -8.29
C ARG A 252 -9.36 12.29 -8.65
N TYR A 253 -10.59 11.83 -8.80
CA TYR A 253 -11.74 12.72 -8.91
C TYR A 253 -12.35 12.85 -7.52
N GLN A 254 -12.22 14.04 -6.91
CA GLN A 254 -12.59 14.28 -5.52
C GLN A 254 -13.92 15.03 -5.47
N TYR A 255 -14.83 14.58 -4.61
CA TYR A 255 -16.15 15.15 -4.45
C TYR A 255 -16.45 15.38 -2.97
N VAL A 256 -17.02 16.55 -2.67
CA VAL A 256 -17.45 16.94 -1.32
C VAL A 256 -18.91 17.41 -1.35
N GLU A 257 -19.57 17.27 -0.21
CA GLU A 257 -20.94 17.76 -0.02
C GLU A 257 -20.97 19.29 -0.12
N LYS A 258 -21.84 19.82 -0.97
CA LYS A 258 -22.12 21.27 -1.06
C LYS A 258 -23.30 21.67 -0.19
N ASP A 259 -24.32 20.83 -0.24
CA ASP A 259 -25.56 20.89 0.53
C ASP A 259 -26.02 19.45 0.79
N SER A 260 -27.02 19.26 1.67
CA SER A 260 -27.50 17.96 2.17
C SER A 260 -27.76 16.84 1.13
N THR A 261 -27.83 17.17 -0.17
CA THR A 261 -28.09 16.23 -1.26
C THR A 261 -27.20 16.43 -2.49
N ASN A 262 -26.41 17.49 -2.57
CA ASN A 262 -25.65 17.83 -3.76
C ASN A 262 -24.15 17.74 -3.51
N TRP A 263 -23.48 16.97 -4.35
CA TRP A 263 -22.04 16.77 -4.31
C TRP A 263 -21.38 17.49 -5.48
N HIS A 264 -20.18 18.01 -5.29
CA HIS A 264 -19.49 18.70 -6.37
C HIS A 264 -18.01 18.34 -6.39
N LYS A 265 -17.44 18.38 -7.60
CA LYS A 265 -16.03 18.13 -7.81
C LYS A 265 -15.21 19.26 -7.19
N VAL A 266 -14.18 18.89 -6.43
CA VAL A 266 -13.22 19.79 -5.79
C VAL A 266 -11.81 19.23 -5.99
N GLU A 267 -10.80 20.01 -5.64
CA GLU A 267 -9.43 19.54 -5.47
C GLU A 267 -9.00 19.73 -4.02
N VAL A 268 -8.76 18.62 -3.32
CA VAL A 268 -8.25 18.58 -1.95
C VAL A 268 -6.80 18.10 -1.99
N LEU A 269 -5.89 18.96 -1.56
CA LEU A 269 -4.46 18.73 -1.62
C LEU A 269 -3.95 18.27 -0.24
N TYR A 270 -3.36 17.08 -0.18
CA TYR A 270 -2.73 16.54 1.02
C TYR A 270 -1.60 15.58 0.66
N THR A 271 -0.66 15.41 1.57
CA THR A 271 0.56 14.59 1.38
C THR A 271 0.72 13.50 2.44
N ASP A 272 -0.07 13.55 3.50
CA ASP A 272 -0.01 12.63 4.64
C ASP A 272 -1.34 12.68 5.41
N ASP A 273 -1.50 11.79 6.39
CA ASP A 273 -2.72 11.71 7.18
C ASP A 273 -2.99 13.00 7.98
N SER A 274 -1.95 13.69 8.46
CA SER A 274 -2.10 14.93 9.24
C SER A 274 -2.65 16.09 8.40
N SER A 275 -2.11 16.27 7.21
CA SER A 275 -2.61 17.26 6.23
C SER A 275 -3.99 16.89 5.73
N LEU A 276 -4.28 15.60 5.53
CA LEU A 276 -5.62 15.13 5.17
C LEU A 276 -6.65 15.46 6.26
N ILE A 277 -6.35 15.18 7.54
CA ILE A 277 -7.24 15.53 8.66
C ILE A 277 -7.53 17.03 8.67
N THR A 278 -6.51 17.86 8.48
CA THR A 278 -6.68 19.33 8.43
C THR A 278 -7.62 19.76 7.31
N GLU A 279 -7.57 19.11 6.14
CA GLU A 279 -8.50 19.41 5.05
C GLU A 279 -9.91 18.85 5.32
N LEU A 280 -10.03 17.63 5.88
CA LEU A 280 -11.32 17.05 6.23
C LEU A 280 -12.05 17.88 7.29
N ASP A 281 -11.34 18.45 8.27
CA ASP A 281 -11.91 19.33 9.29
C ASP A 281 -12.59 20.58 8.71
N LYS A 282 -12.06 21.12 7.60
CA LYS A 282 -12.67 22.28 6.93
C LYS A 282 -13.95 21.92 6.17
N LEU A 283 -14.15 20.63 5.87
CA LEU A 283 -15.29 20.11 5.11
C LEU A 283 -16.44 19.65 6.01
N VAL A 284 -16.21 19.52 7.31
CA VAL A 284 -17.26 19.20 8.28
C VAL A 284 -17.99 20.50 8.67
N PRO A 285 -19.34 20.53 8.60
CA PRO A 285 -20.14 21.67 9.05
C PRO A 285 -20.02 22.02 10.53
#